data_AF-A0A7I7RPW7-F1
#
_entry.id   AF-A0A7I7RPW7-F1
#
_cell.length_a   1.000
_cell.length_b   1.000
_cell.length_c   1.000
_cell.angle_alpha   90.00
_cell.angle_beta   90.00
_cell.angle_gamma   90.00
#
_symmetry.space_group_name_H-M   'P 1'
#
loop_
_entity.id
_entity.type
_entity.pdbx_description
1 polymer ?
#
loop_
_entity_poly.entity_id
_entity_poly.type
_entity_poly.pdbx_seq_one_letter_code
_entity_poly.pdbx_strand_id
1 'polypeptide(L)'
;MFQTDSTKLRNAASSLDEIKNQTLNALGRYVTMNQDLGGSAFVGVASVASMKTTEEVATTGRNVSARFDQVIQAMQIGANEYDRVEAENQAQLSSVATQA
;
A
#
# COMPACT_ATOMS: atom_id res chain seq x y z
N MET A 1 14.04 24.69 8.23
CA MET A 1 14.14 23.22 8.32
C MET A 1 13.62 22.66 7.01
N PHE A 2 14.50 22.21 6.12
CA PHE A 2 14.06 21.57 4.87
C PHE A 2 13.30 20.30 5.28
N GLN A 3 12.02 20.20 4.92
CA GLN A 3 11.32 18.92 4.99
C GLN A 3 12.01 17.98 4.01
N THR A 4 12.98 17.21 4.50
CA THR A 4 13.72 16.24 3.69
C THR A 4 12.72 15.36 2.95
N ASP A 5 12.88 15.18 1.65
CA ASP A 5 11.92 14.41 0.83
C ASP A 5 11.73 12.97 1.35
N SER A 6 12.70 12.43 2.09
CA SER A 6 12.58 11.16 2.82
C SER A 6 11.45 11.15 3.86
N THR A 7 11.21 12.26 4.56
CA THR A 7 10.08 12.38 5.52
C THR A 7 8.74 12.37 4.78
N LYS A 8 8.66 13.05 3.64
CA LYS A 8 7.44 13.05 2.82
C LYS A 8 7.16 11.66 2.25
N LEU A 9 8.19 10.96 1.77
CA LEU A 9 8.07 9.58 1.27
C LEU A 9 7.59 8.63 2.37
N ARG A 10 8.14 8.74 3.58
CA ARG A 10 7.68 7.93 4.73
C ARG A 10 6.23 8.22 5.10
N ASN A 11 5.82 9.49 5.15
CA ASN A 11 4.44 9.87 5.45
C ASN A 11 3.46 9.37 4.36
N ALA A 12 3.85 9.45 3.09
CA ALA A 12 3.06 8.92 1.98
C ALA A 12 2.92 7.40 2.06
N ALA A 13 4.01 6.70 2.39
CA ALA A 13 4.00 5.25 2.59
C ALA A 13 3.06 4.83 3.74
N SER A 14 3.09 5.54 4.87
CA SER A 14 2.15 5.30 5.99
C SER A 14 0.70 5.53 5.58
N SER A 15 0.41 6.62 4.85
CA SER A 15 -0.94 6.92 4.37
C SER A 15 -1.44 5.84 3.39
N LEU A 16 -0.57 5.34 2.52
CA LEU A 16 -0.91 4.23 1.61
C LEU A 16 -1.17 2.93 2.35
N ASP A 17 -0.44 2.64 3.42
CA ASP A 17 -0.68 1.45 4.25
C ASP A 17 -2.04 1.52 4.96
N GLU A 18 -2.42 2.69 5.47
CA GLU A 18 -3.76 2.92 6.03
C GLU A 18 -4.86 2.68 4.98
N ILE A 19 -4.71 3.22 3.77
CA ILE A 19 -5.67 3.01 2.66
C ILE A 19 -5.73 1.53 2.27
N LYS A 20 -4.59 0.83 2.21
CA LYS A 20 -4.53 -0.62 1.95
C LYS A 20 -5.35 -1.38 2.99
N ASN A 21 -5.14 -1.11 4.28
CA ASN A 21 -5.85 -1.76 5.37
C ASN A 21 -7.35 -1.47 5.34
N GLN A 22 -7.76 -0.23 5.05
CA GLN A 22 -9.18 0.12 4.89
C GLN A 22 -9.82 -0.62 3.71
N THR A 23 -9.12 -0.71 2.58
CA THR A 23 -9.59 -1.40 1.37
C THR A 23 -9.78 -2.89 1.63
N LEU A 24 -8.80 -3.55 2.28
CA LEU A 24 -8.88 -4.97 2.63
C LEU A 24 -10.03 -5.25 3.62
N ASN A 25 -10.24 -4.37 4.60
CA ASN A 25 -11.37 -4.49 5.53
C ASN A 25 -12.73 -4.36 4.81
N ALA A 26 -12.88 -3.39 3.91
CA ALA A 26 -14.10 -3.22 3.13
C ALA A 26 -14.36 -4.44 2.22
N LEU A 27 -13.31 -4.97 1.61
CA LEU A 27 -13.38 -6.19 0.80
C LEU A 27 -13.80 -7.41 1.64
N GLY A 28 -13.21 -7.59 2.82
CA GLY A 28 -13.57 -8.68 3.74
C GLY A 28 -15.06 -8.63 4.08
N ARG A 29 -15.59 -7.45 4.41
CA ARG A 29 -17.03 -7.25 4.66
C ARG A 29 -17.89 -7.59 3.45
N TYR A 30 -17.46 -7.18 2.25
CA TYR A 30 -18.18 -7.50 1.01
C TYR A 30 -18.25 -9.01 0.76
N VAL A 31 -17.15 -9.74 0.96
CA VAL A 31 -17.12 -11.20 0.80
C VAL A 31 -18.04 -11.88 1.80
N THR A 32 -17.97 -11.51 3.09
CA THR A 32 -18.85 -12.05 4.13
C THR A 32 -20.33 -11.79 3.82
N MET A 33 -20.67 -10.56 3.42
CA MET A 33 -22.05 -10.22 3.06
C MET A 33 -22.58 -11.06 1.90
N ASN A 34 -21.75 -11.35 0.89
CA ASN A 34 -22.15 -12.18 -0.24
C ASN A 34 -22.28 -13.67 0.13
N GLN A 35 -21.48 -14.17 1.07
CA GLN A 35 -21.65 -15.52 1.62
C GLN A 35 -23.00 -15.66 2.34
N ASP A 36 -23.38 -14.68 3.16
CA ASP A 36 -24.66 -14.66 3.87
C ASP A 36 -25.87 -14.59 2.90
N LEU A 37 -25.75 -13.80 1.83
CA LEU A 37 -26.78 -13.70 0.77
C LEU A 37 -26.94 -15.03 0.00
N GLY A 38 -25.84 -15.74 -0.26
CA GLY A 38 -25.86 -17.06 -0.89
C GLY A 38 -26.52 -18.15 -0.04
N GLY A 39 -26.53 -17.99 1.29
CA GLY A 39 -27.14 -18.93 2.23
C GLY A 39 -28.65 -18.75 2.46
N SER A 40 -29.23 -17.58 2.15
CA SER A 40 -30.62 -17.26 2.52
C SER A 40 -31.50 -16.62 1.44
N ALA A 41 -30.93 -15.97 0.41
CA ALA A 41 -31.70 -15.09 -0.49
C ALA A 41 -31.60 -15.42 -1.99
N PHE A 42 -30.62 -16.21 -2.44
CA PHE A 42 -30.44 -16.55 -3.86
C PHE A 42 -30.46 -18.06 -4.12
N VAL A 43 -31.36 -18.52 -5.00
CA VAL A 43 -31.49 -19.92 -5.43
C VAL A 43 -31.23 -20.02 -6.94
N GLY A 44 -30.40 -20.98 -7.38
CA GLY A 44 -30.13 -21.23 -8.80
C GLY A 44 -29.01 -20.38 -9.41
N VAL A 45 -29.11 -20.03 -10.70
CA VAL A 45 -28.05 -19.38 -11.51
C VAL A 45 -27.57 -18.05 -10.91
N ALA A 46 -28.46 -17.30 -10.25
CA ALA A 46 -28.11 -16.05 -9.59
C ALA A 46 -27.17 -16.23 -8.40
N SER A 47 -27.31 -17.34 -7.64
CA SER A 47 -26.41 -17.67 -6.53
C SER A 47 -25.00 -17.98 -7.04
N VAL A 48 -24.91 -18.78 -8.11
CA VAL A 48 -23.63 -19.13 -8.75
C VAL A 48 -22.93 -17.89 -9.34
N ALA A 49 -23.69 -17.00 -10.00
CA ALA A 49 -23.15 -15.75 -10.53
C ALA A 49 -22.61 -14.83 -9.41
N SER A 50 -23.37 -14.65 -8.32
CA SER A 50 -22.91 -13.86 -7.16
C SER A 50 -21.67 -14.46 -6.49
N MET A 51 -21.58 -15.78 -6.38
CA MET A 51 -20.38 -16.46 -5.86
C MET A 51 -19.17 -16.20 -6.75
N LYS A 52 -19.32 -16.32 -8.08
CA LYS A 52 -18.24 -16.06 -9.04
C LYS A 52 -17.74 -14.61 -8.94
N THR A 53 -18.65 -13.64 -8.92
CA THR A 53 -18.27 -12.23 -8.74
C THR A 53 -17.56 -12.00 -7.40
N THR A 54 -17.99 -12.67 -6.34
CA THR A 54 -17.31 -12.59 -5.03
C THR A 54 -15.87 -13.09 -5.09
N GLU A 55 -15.63 -14.20 -5.79
CA GLU A 55 -14.29 -14.76 -5.99
C GLU A 55 -13.38 -13.86 -6.85
N GLU A 56 -13.93 -13.27 -7.92
CA GLU A 56 -13.24 -12.30 -8.77
C GLU A 56 -12.86 -11.04 -7.97
N VAL A 57 -13.77 -10.54 -7.13
CA VAL A 57 -13.56 -9.41 -6.24
C VAL A 57 -12.48 -9.72 -5.20
N ALA A 58 -12.52 -10.90 -4.57
CA ALA A 58 -11.49 -11.32 -3.63
C ALA A 58 -10.11 -11.43 -4.28
N THR A 59 -10.04 -11.99 -5.49
CA THR A 59 -8.80 -12.10 -6.28
C THR A 59 -8.26 -10.73 -6.67
N THR A 60 -9.14 -9.83 -7.12
CA THR A 60 -8.77 -8.43 -7.41
C THR A 60 -8.22 -7.75 -6.16
N GLY A 61 -8.83 -7.97 -5.00
CA GLY A 61 -8.35 -7.46 -3.73
C GLY A 61 -6.92 -7.88 -3.37
N ARG A 62 -6.58 -9.14 -3.58
CA ARG A 62 -5.19 -9.65 -3.40
C ARG A 62 -4.21 -8.94 -4.33
N ASN A 63 -4.59 -8.75 -5.59
CA ASN A 63 -3.77 -8.03 -6.57
C ASN A 63 -3.58 -6.55 -6.20
N VAL A 64 -4.63 -5.90 -5.70
CA VAL A 64 -4.56 -4.51 -5.24
C VAL A 64 -3.65 -4.38 -4.02
N SER A 65 -3.77 -5.29 -3.04
CA SER A 65 -2.88 -5.33 -1.86
C SER A 65 -1.42 -5.45 -2.28
N ALA A 66 -1.10 -6.40 -3.18
CA ALA A 66 0.26 -6.60 -3.65
C ALA A 66 0.84 -5.34 -4.33
N ARG A 67 0.02 -4.59 -5.08
CA ARG A 67 0.41 -3.31 -5.68
C ARG A 67 0.68 -2.24 -4.63
N PHE A 68 -0.15 -2.14 -3.59
CA PHE A 68 0.11 -1.25 -2.46
C PHE A 68 1.45 -1.59 -1.79
N ASP A 69 1.69 -2.87 -1.49
CA ASP A 69 2.93 -3.31 -0.85
C ASP A 69 4.17 -2.96 -1.69
N GLN A 70 4.10 -3.15 -3.02
CA GLN A 70 5.17 -2.77 -3.95
C GLN A 70 5.47 -1.26 -3.90
N VAL A 71 4.43 -0.42 -3.91
CA VAL A 71 4.60 1.04 -3.88
C VAL A 71 5.14 1.50 -2.52
N ILE A 72 4.59 0.97 -1.42
CA ILE A 72 5.06 1.27 -0.06
C ILE A 72 6.54 0.91 0.06
N GLN A 73 6.95 -0.27 -0.41
CA GLN A 73 8.34 -0.71 -0.38
C GLN A 73 9.24 0.21 -1.22
N ALA A 74 8.81 0.58 -2.43
CA ALA A 74 9.57 1.50 -3.28
C ALA A 74 9.75 2.87 -2.61
N MET A 75 8.73 3.39 -1.94
CA MET A 75 8.81 4.65 -1.19
C MET A 75 9.77 4.55 0.00
N GLN A 76 9.75 3.44 0.74
CA GLN A 76 10.67 3.20 1.86
C GLN A 76 12.13 3.10 1.39
N ILE A 77 12.37 2.37 0.29
CA ILE A 77 13.70 2.27 -0.34
C ILE A 77 14.17 3.66 -0.77
N GLY A 78 13.32 4.41 -1.48
CA GLY A 78 13.65 5.77 -1.92
C GLY A 78 13.98 6.70 -0.76
N ALA A 79 13.21 6.64 0.33
CA ALA A 79 13.46 7.45 1.52
C ALA A 79 14.83 7.15 2.16
N ASN A 80 15.20 5.88 2.25
CA ASN A 80 16.49 5.47 2.81
C ASN A 80 17.66 5.89 1.91
N GLU A 81 17.48 5.83 0.59
CA GLU A 81 18.48 6.29 -0.37
C GLU A 81 18.70 7.81 -0.29
N TYR A 82 17.61 8.59 -0.15
CA TYR A 82 17.72 10.03 0.08
C TYR A 82 18.52 10.35 1.34
N ASP A 83 18.24 9.66 2.46
CA ASP A 83 18.98 9.87 3.71
C ASP A 83 20.46 9.51 3.57
N ARG A 84 20.78 8.44 2.83
CA ARG A 84 22.15 8.01 2.55
C ARG A 84 22.91 9.08 1.75
N VAL A 85 22.33 9.54 0.64
CA VAL A 85 22.95 10.54 -0.23
C VAL A 85 23.14 11.87 0.50
N GLU A 86 22.18 12.28 1.34
CA GLU A 86 22.31 13.49 2.15
C GLU A 86 23.47 13.39 3.14
N ALA A 87 23.63 12.24 3.82
CA ALA A 87 24.76 12.01 4.73
C ALA A 87 26.11 12.02 4.00
N GLU A 88 26.18 11.40 2.80
CA GLU A 88 27.38 11.41 1.96
C GLU A 88 27.74 12.82 1.50
N ASN A 89 26.76 13.60 1.06
CA ASN A 89 26.95 14.99 0.65
C ASN A 89 27.46 15.85 1.81
N GLN A 90 26.89 15.71 3.01
CA GLN A 90 27.35 16.45 4.19
C GLN A 90 28.80 16.10 4.57
N ALA A 91 29.17 14.83 4.51
CA ALA A 91 30.55 14.40 4.76
C ALA A 91 31.53 14.98 3.74
N GLN A 92 31.17 14.95 2.45
CA GLN A 92 31.99 15.53 1.38
C GLN A 92 32.14 17.04 1.53
N LEU A 93 31.05 17.76 1.78
CA LEU A 93 31.08 19.21 2.00
C LEU A 93 31.95 19.59 3.20
N SER A 94 31.85 18.86 4.31
CA SER A 94 32.71 19.08 5.49
C SER A 94 34.19 18.87 5.15
N SER A 95 34.51 17.89 4.31
CA SER A 95 35.90 17.62 3.90
C SER A 95 36.50 18.73 3.04
N VAL A 96 35.68 19.39 2.21
CA VAL A 96 36.09 20.54 1.40
C VAL A 96 36.21 21.80 2.25
N ALA A 97 35.28 22.05 3.16
CA ALA A 97 35.30 23.20 4.05
C ALA A 97 36.52 23.23 5.00
N THR A 98 37.13 22.07 5.27
CA THR A 98 38.33 21.97 6.11
C THR A 98 39.64 22.15 5.32
N GLN A 99 39.59 22.11 3.98
CA GLN A 99 40.75 22.29 3.09
C GLN A 99 40.90 23.72 2.54
N ALA A 100 39.94 24.60 2.83
CA ALA A 100 39.98 26.04 2.51
C ALA A 100 40.40 26.86 3.73
#